data_AF-A0A831TXV1-F1
#
_entry.id   AF-A0A831TXV1-F1
#
_cell.length_a   1.000
_cell.length_b   1.000
_cell.length_c   1.000
_cell.angle_alpha   90.00
_cell.angle_beta   90.00
_cell.angle_gamma   90.00
#
_symmetry.space_group_name_H-M   'P 1'
#
loop_
_entity.id
_entity.type
_entity.pdbx_description
1 polymer ?
#
loop_
_entity_poly.entity_id
_entity_poly.type
_entity_poly.pdbx_seq_one_letter_code
_entity_poly.pdbx_strand_id
1 'polypeptide(L)'
;MFDRETARRMVWDTVCMLSSSYPDGALEWLRANRPDVIRYAHEAEAALDAAVEAEDVHGLALALERYVKVFQRAFQVFEGRPPVIEVQAFPSAGVAEGKAVLRSASPLPPDDRIRPIVQNGVA
;
A
#
# COMPACT_ATOMS: atom_id res chain seq x y z
N MET A 1 8.02 13.06 -41.41
CA MET A 1 8.81 11.81 -41.51
C MET A 1 9.09 11.38 -40.09
N PHE A 2 8.81 10.13 -39.75
CA PHE A 2 9.03 9.59 -38.40
C PHE A 2 10.49 9.19 -38.27
N ASP A 3 11.19 9.78 -37.30
CA ASP A 3 12.58 9.43 -37.03
C ASP A 3 12.65 8.36 -35.94
N ARG A 4 12.91 7.11 -36.36
CA ARG A 4 12.89 5.93 -35.49
C ARG A 4 14.00 5.96 -34.43
N GLU A 5 15.10 6.67 -34.68
CA GLU A 5 16.18 6.84 -33.70
C GLU A 5 15.76 7.82 -32.59
N THR A 6 15.19 8.97 -32.96
CA THR A 6 14.62 9.96 -32.04
C THR A 6 13.49 9.37 -31.20
N ALA A 7 12.57 8.63 -31.83
CA ALA A 7 11.48 7.93 -31.12
C ALA A 7 12.02 6.94 -30.08
N ARG A 8 12.99 6.10 -30.47
CA ARG A 8 13.65 5.14 -29.56
C ARG A 8 14.37 5.85 -28.41
N ARG A 9 15.02 6.98 -28.68
CA ARG A 9 15.72 7.78 -27.68
C ARG A 9 14.76 8.43 -26.68
N MET A 10 13.64 9.00 -27.16
CA MET A 10 12.59 9.56 -26.30
C MET A 10 12.01 8.51 -25.34
N VAL A 11 11.75 7.28 -25.84
CA VAL A 11 11.30 6.16 -25.00
C VAL A 11 12.38 5.77 -23.98
N TRP A 12 13.64 5.61 -24.42
CA TRP A 12 14.76 5.24 -23.54
C TRP A 12 14.99 6.26 -22.41
N ASP A 13 15.12 7.54 -22.75
CA ASP A 13 15.37 8.62 -21.78
C ASP A 13 14.21 8.72 -20.77
N THR A 14 12.97 8.49 -21.21
CA THR A 14 11.78 8.45 -20.35
C THR A 14 11.78 7.25 -19.40
N VAL A 15 12.10 6.05 -19.89
CA VAL A 15 12.16 4.83 -19.08
C VAL A 15 13.28 4.94 -18.04
N CYS A 16 14.48 5.38 -18.42
CA CYS A 16 15.58 5.57 -17.48
C CYS A 16 15.24 6.57 -16.36
N MET A 17 14.59 7.69 -16.68
CA MET A 17 14.13 8.68 -15.70
C MET A 17 13.11 8.10 -14.70
N LEU A 18 12.16 7.30 -15.18
CA LEU A 18 11.18 6.61 -14.33
C LEU A 18 11.82 5.51 -13.49
N SER A 19 12.71 4.69 -14.06
CA SER A 19 13.44 3.65 -13.32
C SER A 19 14.32 4.22 -12.19
N SER A 20 14.93 5.39 -12.39
CA SER A 20 15.66 6.10 -11.32
C SER A 20 14.78 6.62 -10.18
N SER A 21 13.46 6.67 -10.38
CA SER A 21 12.45 7.11 -9.40
C SER A 21 11.57 5.97 -8.90
N TYR A 22 11.87 4.72 -9.27
CA TYR A 22 10.99 3.57 -9.10
C TYR A 22 11.16 2.93 -7.70
N PRO A 23 10.13 2.85 -6.85
CA PRO A 23 10.25 2.22 -5.54
C PRO A 23 10.16 0.68 -5.62
N ASP A 24 11.02 -0.04 -4.90
CA ASP A 24 10.95 -1.50 -4.79
C ASP A 24 9.58 -1.99 -4.31
N GLY A 25 9.10 -3.08 -4.94
CA GLY A 25 7.79 -3.67 -4.68
C GLY A 25 6.57 -2.84 -5.15
N ALA A 26 6.74 -1.64 -5.73
CA ALA A 26 5.64 -0.73 -6.04
C ALA A 26 4.57 -1.35 -6.97
N LEU A 27 4.94 -1.83 -8.17
CA LEU A 27 3.97 -2.45 -9.08
C LEU A 27 3.35 -3.74 -8.54
N GLU A 28 4.04 -4.49 -7.69
CA GLU A 28 3.49 -5.72 -7.09
C GLU A 28 2.39 -5.37 -6.08
N TRP A 29 2.66 -4.40 -5.19
CA TRP A 29 1.65 -3.89 -4.27
C TRP A 29 0.47 -3.24 -5.01
N LEU A 30 0.74 -2.46 -6.07
CA LEU A 30 -0.29 -1.82 -6.88
C LEU A 30 -1.15 -2.84 -7.64
N ARG A 31 -0.58 -3.92 -8.17
CA ARG A 31 -1.35 -5.04 -8.78
C ARG A 31 -2.28 -5.71 -7.77
N ALA A 32 -1.83 -5.91 -6.53
CA ALA A 32 -2.63 -6.55 -5.49
C ALA A 32 -3.71 -5.63 -4.88
N ASN A 33 -3.42 -4.33 -4.71
CA ASN A 33 -4.25 -3.42 -3.91
C ASN A 33 -4.98 -2.34 -4.73
N ARG A 34 -4.47 -1.99 -5.93
CA ARG A 34 -4.93 -0.86 -6.76
C ARG A 34 -4.95 -1.23 -8.26
N PRO A 35 -5.75 -2.24 -8.67
CA PRO A 35 -5.85 -2.65 -10.07
C PRO A 35 -6.41 -1.54 -10.99
N ASP A 36 -7.11 -0.56 -10.42
CA ASP A 36 -7.54 0.66 -11.12
C ASP A 36 -6.34 1.45 -11.66
N VAL A 37 -5.26 1.58 -10.88
CA VAL A 37 -4.03 2.28 -11.27
C VAL A 37 -3.27 1.49 -12.33
N ILE A 38 -3.19 0.16 -12.19
CA ILE A 38 -2.54 -0.72 -13.17
C ILE A 38 -3.25 -0.68 -14.53
N ARG A 39 -4.59 -0.61 -14.54
CA ARG A 39 -5.35 -0.42 -15.79
C ARG A 39 -4.95 0.88 -16.49
N TYR A 40 -4.83 1.99 -15.76
CA TYR A 40 -4.39 3.26 -16.35
C TYR A 40 -2.94 3.23 -16.85
N ALA A 41 -2.07 2.40 -16.26
CA ALA A 41 -0.71 2.16 -16.77
C ALA A 41 -0.76 1.43 -18.12
N HIS A 42 -1.53 0.35 -18.23
CA HIS A 42 -1.71 -0.37 -19.50
C HIS A 42 -2.40 0.48 -20.58
N GLU A 43 -3.33 1.37 -20.21
CA GLU A 43 -3.90 2.36 -21.14
C GLU A 43 -2.88 3.40 -21.64
N ALA A 44 -1.81 3.68 -20.87
CA ALA A 44 -0.73 4.55 -21.30
C ALA A 44 0.32 3.79 -22.15
N GLU A 45 0.60 2.52 -21.82
CA GLU A 45 1.44 1.62 -22.63
C GLU A 45 0.84 1.43 -24.04
N ALA A 46 -0.45 1.07 -24.12
CA ALA A 46 -1.15 0.93 -25.41
C ALA A 46 -1.19 2.25 -26.23
N ALA A 47 -1.11 3.41 -25.57
CA ALA A 47 -1.02 4.71 -26.25
C ALA A 47 0.38 4.99 -26.83
N LEU A 48 1.45 4.44 -26.22
CA LEU A 48 2.80 4.47 -26.78
C LEU A 48 2.88 3.59 -28.03
N ASP A 49 2.41 2.35 -27.92
CA ASP A 49 2.41 1.38 -29.04
C ASP A 49 1.62 1.93 -30.23
N ALA A 50 0.41 2.46 -29.99
CA ALA A 50 -0.41 3.06 -31.04
C ALA A 50 0.27 4.27 -31.73
N ALA A 51 1.06 5.06 -31.01
CA ALA A 51 1.78 6.20 -31.59
C ALA A 51 3.03 5.77 -32.39
N VAL A 52 3.69 4.68 -32.00
CA VAL A 52 4.81 4.08 -32.75
C VAL A 52 4.27 3.45 -34.05
N GLU A 53 3.19 2.69 -34.00
CA GLU A 53 2.57 2.06 -35.17
C GLU A 53 1.95 3.09 -36.14
N ALA A 54 1.46 4.22 -35.62
CA ALA A 54 1.00 5.36 -36.43
C ALA A 54 2.13 6.20 -37.04
N GLU A 55 3.40 5.91 -36.69
CA GLU A 55 4.58 6.72 -37.04
C GLU A 55 4.40 8.22 -36.69
N ASP A 56 3.80 8.51 -35.53
CA ASP A 56 3.55 9.87 -35.04
C ASP A 56 4.45 10.24 -33.85
N VAL A 57 5.46 11.08 -34.10
CA VAL A 57 6.38 11.60 -33.07
C VAL A 57 5.65 12.50 -32.06
N HIS A 58 4.59 13.21 -32.46
CA HIS A 58 3.85 14.11 -31.58
C HIS A 58 2.91 13.33 -30.64
N GLY A 59 2.14 12.39 -31.20
CA GLY A 59 1.39 11.39 -30.44
C GLY A 59 2.28 10.62 -29.47
N LEU A 60 3.49 10.23 -29.89
CA LEU A 60 4.46 9.54 -29.02
C LEU A 60 4.93 10.42 -27.86
N ALA A 61 5.19 11.71 -28.10
CA ALA A 61 5.54 12.66 -27.04
C ALA A 61 4.41 12.80 -26.00
N LEU A 62 3.16 12.93 -26.46
CA LEU A 62 1.98 13.02 -25.59
C LEU A 62 1.70 11.72 -24.83
N ALA A 63 1.92 10.56 -25.46
CA ALA A 63 1.81 9.25 -24.83
C ALA A 63 2.90 9.03 -23.77
N LEU A 64 4.15 9.46 -24.01
CA LEU A 64 5.22 9.44 -23.01
C LEU A 64 4.92 10.37 -21.83
N GLU A 65 4.38 11.56 -22.08
CA GLU A 65 3.94 12.47 -21.00
C GLU A 65 2.81 11.85 -20.16
N ARG A 66 1.83 11.18 -20.80
CA ARG A 66 0.78 10.43 -20.11
C ARG A 66 1.37 9.27 -19.29
N TYR A 67 2.29 8.50 -19.84
CA TYR A 67 2.96 7.39 -19.18
C TYR A 67 3.70 7.85 -17.91
N VAL A 68 4.53 8.89 -18.02
CA VAL A 68 5.21 9.50 -16.85
C VAL A 68 4.21 9.94 -15.78
N LYS A 69 3.15 10.67 -16.16
CA LYS A 69 2.13 11.15 -15.21
C LYS A 69 1.40 10.01 -14.50
N VAL A 70 1.08 8.92 -15.20
CA VAL A 70 0.42 7.75 -14.61
C VAL A 70 1.36 7.03 -13.62
N PHE A 71 2.61 6.78 -13.98
CA PHE A 71 3.56 6.10 -13.09
C PHE A 71 3.94 6.95 -11.88
N GLN A 72 4.17 8.26 -12.05
CA GLN A 72 4.35 9.19 -10.92
C GLN A 72 3.14 9.17 -9.97
N ARG A 73 1.92 9.17 -10.50
CA ARG A 73 0.71 9.08 -9.68
C ARG A 73 0.56 7.71 -9.00
N ALA A 74 1.01 6.63 -9.65
CA ALA A 74 1.03 5.30 -9.09
C ALA A 74 2.00 5.20 -7.90
N PHE A 75 3.19 5.79 -7.99
CA PHE A 75 4.15 5.85 -6.89
C PHE A 75 3.62 6.68 -5.71
N GLN A 76 3.00 7.85 -5.96
CA GLN A 76 2.33 8.61 -4.90
C GLN A 76 1.24 7.80 -4.16
N VAL A 77 0.50 6.94 -4.87
CA VAL A 77 -0.52 6.06 -4.28
C VAL A 77 0.12 4.92 -3.47
N PHE A 78 1.29 4.43 -3.88
CA PHE A 78 2.09 3.46 -3.13
C PHE A 78 2.74 4.10 -1.89
N GLU A 79 3.30 5.30 -1.97
CA GLU A 79 3.88 6.05 -0.84
C GLU A 79 2.82 6.43 0.20
N GLY A 80 1.61 6.79 -0.25
CA GLY A 80 0.46 7.06 0.61
C GLY A 80 -0.18 5.84 1.26
N ARG A 81 0.41 4.64 1.15
CA ARG A 81 -0.09 3.44 1.85
C ARG A 81 0.14 3.56 3.37
N PRO A 82 -0.74 2.98 4.23
CA PRO A 82 -0.47 2.93 5.65
C PRO A 82 0.87 2.20 5.92
N PRO A 83 1.68 2.66 6.89
CA PRO A 83 2.97 2.06 7.16
C PRO A 83 2.81 0.60 7.57
N VAL A 84 3.58 -0.27 6.93
CA VAL A 84 3.65 -1.69 7.31
C VAL A 84 4.38 -1.77 8.64
N ILE A 85 3.64 -1.93 9.73
CA ILE A 85 4.21 -2.29 11.03
C ILE A 85 4.65 -3.74 10.93
N GLU A 86 5.92 -3.96 10.61
CA GLU A 86 6.55 -5.28 10.74
C GLU A 86 6.57 -5.69 12.20
N VAL A 87 5.55 -6.45 12.60
CA VAL A 87 5.54 -7.13 13.90
C VAL A 87 6.64 -8.18 13.85
N GLN A 88 7.83 -7.82 14.34
CA GLN A 88 8.89 -8.80 14.61
C GLN A 88 8.31 -9.85 15.55
N ALA A 89 8.06 -11.04 15.00
CA ALA A 89 7.65 -12.20 15.76
C ALA A 89 8.85 -12.67 16.59
N PHE A 90 9.05 -12.03 17.75
CA PHE A 90 9.97 -12.52 18.76
C PHE A 90 9.68 -14.01 18.97
N PRO A 91 10.68 -14.90 18.82
CA PRO A 91 10.45 -16.31 19.08
C PRO A 91 10.11 -16.46 20.56
N SER A 92 8.87 -16.85 20.85
CA SER A 92 8.38 -17.10 22.20
C SER A 92 9.12 -18.29 22.81
N ALA A 93 10.31 -18.02 23.34
CA ALA A 93 11.13 -18.98 24.08
C ALA A 93 10.27 -19.58 25.20
N GLY A 94 10.20 -20.91 25.23
CA GLY A 94 9.08 -21.61 25.84
C GLY A 94 8.88 -21.35 27.33
N VAL A 95 7.66 -20.96 27.70
CA VAL A 95 7.15 -21.13 29.06
C VAL A 95 6.54 -22.53 29.13
N ALA A 96 7.03 -23.37 30.02
CA ALA A 96 6.74 -24.81 30.02
C ALA A 96 5.25 -25.15 30.28
N GLU A 97 4.80 -26.29 29.74
CA GLU A 97 3.44 -26.81 29.88
C GLU A 97 3.16 -27.33 31.31
N GLY A 98 2.98 -26.39 32.25
CA GLY A 98 2.77 -26.63 33.67
C GLY A 98 1.38 -27.20 34.00
N LYS A 99 1.20 -28.50 33.78
CA LYS A 99 -0.04 -29.26 34.04
C LYS A 99 -0.51 -29.19 35.50
N ALA A 100 -1.40 -28.25 35.82
CA ALA A 100 -1.92 -28.00 37.17
C ALA A 100 -3.46 -27.89 37.26
N VAL A 101 -4.10 -29.06 37.38
CA VAL A 101 -5.34 -29.36 38.14
C VAL A 101 -6.39 -28.24 38.32
N LEU A 102 -7.56 -28.43 37.70
CA LEU A 102 -8.82 -27.78 38.09
C LEU A 102 -9.19 -28.12 39.55
N ARG A 103 -9.28 -27.10 40.43
CA ARG A 103 -9.91 -27.20 41.76
C ARG A 103 -10.71 -25.95 42.09
N SER A 104 -12.01 -26.13 42.35
CA SER A 104 -12.96 -25.07 42.67
C SER A 104 -12.98 -24.73 44.15
N ALA A 105 -12.45 -23.56 44.53
CA ALA A 105 -12.64 -22.82 45.78
C ALA A 105 -11.84 -21.50 45.67
N SER A 106 -12.22 -20.35 46.24
CA SER A 106 -13.42 -19.94 46.99
C SER A 106 -13.64 -18.41 46.76
N PRO A 107 -14.67 -17.74 47.32
CA PRO A 107 -15.05 -16.39 46.88
C PRO A 107 -14.07 -15.27 47.31
N LEU A 108 -14.25 -14.11 46.66
CA LEU A 108 -13.61 -12.84 47.02
C LEU A 108 -13.81 -12.48 48.51
N PRO A 109 -12.85 -11.78 49.15
CA PRO A 109 -13.03 -11.30 50.52
C PRO A 109 -14.16 -10.24 50.58
N PRO A 110 -14.97 -10.21 51.66
CA PRO A 110 -15.94 -9.14 51.88
C PRO A 110 -15.23 -7.82 52.20
N ASP A 111 -15.58 -6.75 51.48
CA ASP A 111 -15.02 -5.41 51.70
C ASP A 111 -15.72 -4.74 52.89
N ASP A 112 -15.12 -4.87 54.08
CA ASP A 112 -15.73 -4.48 55.37
C ASP A 112 -15.45 -3.00 55.76
N ARG A 113 -15.69 -2.09 54.81
CA ARG A 113 -16.01 -0.64 54.94
C ARG A 113 -16.67 -0.24 53.61
N ILE A 114 -17.91 0.24 53.49
CA ILE A 114 -18.61 1.28 54.27
C ILE A 114 -20.12 0.95 54.36
N ARG A 115 -20.78 1.33 55.46
CA ARG A 115 -22.26 1.37 55.63
C ARG A 115 -22.64 2.47 56.65
N PRO A 116 -23.94 2.82 56.78
CA PRO A 116 -24.90 3.30 55.76
C PRO A 116 -24.74 4.84 55.64
N ILE A 117 -25.67 5.82 55.75
CA ILE A 117 -27.14 6.02 55.87
C ILE A 117 -27.39 7.42 55.23
N VAL A 118 -28.49 7.77 54.55
CA VAL A 118 -29.88 8.07 54.99
C VAL A 118 -30.79 8.19 53.73
N GLN A 119 -32.11 7.96 53.87
CA GLN A 119 -33.12 8.06 52.79
C GLN A 119 -33.72 9.47 52.63
N ASN A 120 -34.66 9.59 51.66
CA ASN A 120 -35.57 10.70 51.36
C ASN A 120 -35.00 11.79 50.43
N GLY A 121 -35.81 12.41 49.57
CA GLY A 121 -37.25 12.18 49.35
C GLY A 121 -37.83 13.04 48.22
N VAL A 122 -39.06 12.72 47.81
CA VAL A 122 -39.79 13.37 46.70
C VAL A 122 -40.04 14.86 46.96
N ALA A 123 -39.80 15.69 45.94
CA ALA A 123 -40.46 16.97 45.70
C ALA A 123 -40.61 17.16 44.18
#